data_AF-A0A7W1YMJ8-F1
#
_entry.id   AF-A0A7W1YMJ8-F1
#
_cell.length_a   1.000
_cell.length_b   1.000
_cell.length_c   1.000
_cell.angle_alpha   90.00
_cell.angle_beta   90.00
_cell.angle_gamma   90.00
#
_symmetry.space_group_name_H-M   'P 1'
#
loop_
_entity.id
_entity.type
_entity.pdbx_description
1 polymer ?
#
loop_
_entity_poly.entity_id
_entity_poly.type
_entity_poly.pdbx_seq_one_letter_code
_entity_poly.pdbx_strand_id
1 'polypeptide(L)'
;MPQANSAPELTLRDRIEAWKAKQDQDEFLAIINDVCNDVVSTIRDGSGAERGQLATDLAVLRKIQPLPFPGTDDFLHVLQLMLRNQPGMARQAAQLRAELPEAFAVTLTTMERLIAGETVPEEPEGTPAAAMLPVEQPDPVEVLEQVAPAFEQVTLMLHDPQFGSRAMVAQYVEKMATQATEGETAGSPWLDAAAGLRALAALLRDETPNVEMLTPTYRKLVEEARG
;
A
#
# COMPACT_ATOMS: atom_id res chain seq x y z
N MET A 1 -22.02 -23.13 28.38
CA MET A 1 -21.74 -21.99 27.49
C MET A 1 -20.58 -22.38 26.60
N PRO A 2 -20.66 -22.22 25.28
CA PRO A 2 -19.66 -22.74 24.36
C PRO A 2 -18.36 -21.92 24.45
N GLN A 3 -17.24 -22.64 24.42
CA GLN A 3 -15.88 -22.11 24.37
C GLN A 3 -15.69 -21.30 23.09
N ALA A 4 -15.16 -20.08 23.23
CA ALA A 4 -14.58 -19.34 22.12
C ALA A 4 -13.36 -20.14 21.63
N ASN A 5 -13.55 -20.85 20.52
CA ASN A 5 -12.50 -21.55 19.81
C ASN A 5 -11.70 -20.48 19.05
N SER A 6 -10.79 -19.79 19.74
CA SER A 6 -9.78 -18.96 19.09
C SER A 6 -8.89 -19.92 18.29
N ALA A 7 -9.07 -19.94 16.97
CA ALA A 7 -8.13 -20.62 16.08
C ALA A 7 -6.72 -20.09 16.40
N PRO A 8 -5.69 -20.95 16.48
CA PRO A 8 -4.33 -20.46 16.65
C PRO A 8 -4.02 -19.52 15.48
N GLU A 9 -3.61 -18.29 15.79
CA GLU A 9 -3.05 -17.39 14.78
C GLU A 9 -1.88 -18.13 14.13
N LEU A 10 -2.04 -18.47 12.85
CA LEU A 10 -1.00 -19.14 12.08
C LEU A 10 0.22 -18.23 12.07
N THR A 11 1.35 -18.75 12.56
CA THR A 11 2.58 -17.96 12.57
C THR A 11 3.03 -17.70 11.13
N LEU A 12 3.82 -16.64 10.92
CA LEU A 12 4.43 -16.35 9.61
C LEU A 12 5.11 -17.61 9.02
N ARG A 13 5.76 -18.41 9.87
CA ARG A 13 6.38 -19.69 9.48
C ARG A 13 5.37 -20.70 8.95
N ASP A 14 4.25 -20.91 9.64
CA ASP A 14 3.22 -21.87 9.23
C ASP A 14 2.61 -21.47 7.88
N ARG A 15 2.47 -20.16 7.66
CA ARG A 15 1.96 -19.61 6.39
C ARG A 15 2.98 -19.76 5.26
N ILE A 16 4.26 -19.56 5.53
CA ILE A 16 5.34 -19.82 4.56
C ILE A 16 5.38 -21.30 4.19
N GLU A 17 5.21 -22.22 5.16
CA GLU A 17 5.17 -23.66 4.89
C GLU A 17 3.92 -24.07 4.09
N ALA A 18 2.75 -23.51 4.42
CA ALA A 18 1.51 -23.73 3.69
C ALA A 18 1.60 -23.23 2.23
N TRP A 19 2.14 -22.03 2.05
CA TRP A 19 2.35 -21.45 0.72
C TRP A 19 3.33 -22.28 -0.11
N LYS A 20 4.43 -22.75 0.47
CA LYS A 20 5.44 -23.55 -0.25
C LYS A 20 4.84 -24.78 -0.95
N ALA A 21 3.76 -25.34 -0.42
CA ALA A 21 3.09 -26.50 -1.02
C ALA A 21 2.29 -26.15 -2.28
N LYS A 22 1.80 -24.91 -2.41
CA LYS A 22 0.93 -24.46 -3.51
C LYS A 22 1.64 -23.53 -4.49
N GLN A 23 2.65 -22.79 -4.03
CA GLN A 23 3.36 -21.74 -4.77
C GLN A 23 2.42 -20.73 -5.43
N ASP A 24 1.31 -20.43 -4.76
CA ASP A 24 0.31 -19.49 -5.22
C ASP A 24 0.80 -18.04 -5.10
N GLN A 25 0.63 -17.23 -6.15
CA GLN A 25 1.18 -15.88 -6.19
C GLN A 25 0.40 -14.91 -5.30
N ASP A 26 -0.92 -15.09 -5.17
CA ASP A 26 -1.77 -14.24 -4.35
C ASP A 26 -1.53 -14.50 -2.86
N GLU A 27 -1.39 -15.77 -2.48
CA GLU A 27 -1.03 -16.19 -1.12
C GLU A 27 0.38 -15.68 -0.73
N PHE A 28 1.30 -15.59 -1.69
CA PHE A 28 2.61 -14.98 -1.47
C PHE A 28 2.53 -13.47 -1.24
N LEU A 29 1.73 -12.74 -2.03
CA LEU A 29 1.53 -11.30 -1.82
C LEU A 29 0.91 -11.01 -0.45
N ALA A 30 -0.05 -11.82 -0.01
CA ALA A 30 -0.61 -11.72 1.33
C ALA A 30 0.47 -11.92 2.41
N ILE A 31 1.37 -12.90 2.24
CA ILE A 31 2.51 -13.10 3.14
C ILE A 31 3.43 -11.88 3.15
N ILE A 32 3.74 -11.28 1.99
CA ILE A 32 4.59 -10.09 1.91
C ILE A 32 3.97 -8.87 2.60
N ASN A 33 2.66 -8.66 2.43
CA ASN A 33 1.96 -7.56 3.11
C ASN A 33 1.98 -7.71 4.63
N ASP A 34 1.76 -8.93 5.12
CA ASP A 34 1.79 -9.19 6.56
C ASP A 34 3.21 -9.08 7.13
N VAL A 35 4.22 -9.54 6.38
CA VAL A 35 5.63 -9.27 6.69
C VAL A 35 5.90 -7.77 6.84
N CYS A 36 5.36 -6.93 5.94
CA CYS A 36 5.56 -5.48 6.04
C CYS A 36 4.94 -4.91 7.32
N ASN A 37 3.72 -5.32 7.65
CA ASN A 37 3.02 -4.90 8.86
C ASN A 37 3.77 -5.36 10.13
N ASP A 38 4.19 -6.62 10.16
CA ASP A 38 4.96 -7.21 11.26
C ASP A 38 6.29 -6.47 11.46
N VAL A 39 6.99 -6.11 10.38
CA VAL A 39 8.24 -5.35 10.46
C VAL A 39 8.00 -3.96 11.06
N VAL A 40 6.98 -3.23 10.59
CA VAL A 40 6.64 -1.91 11.13
C VAL A 40 6.32 -2.00 12.63
N SER A 41 5.42 -2.91 13.01
CA SER A 41 5.04 -3.10 14.42
C SER A 41 6.22 -3.52 15.29
N THR A 42 7.06 -4.44 14.81
CA THR A 42 8.19 -4.99 15.58
C THR A 42 9.34 -3.99 15.73
N ILE A 43 9.54 -3.10 14.75
CA ILE A 43 10.55 -2.03 14.87
C ILE A 43 10.06 -0.89 15.78
N ARG A 44 8.76 -0.56 15.76
CA ARG A 44 8.20 0.48 16.64
C ARG A 44 8.13 0.02 18.09
N ASP A 45 7.44 -1.09 18.33
CA ASP A 45 6.96 -1.47 19.65
C ASP A 45 7.57 -2.80 20.14
N GLY A 46 8.20 -3.55 19.23
CA GLY A 46 8.80 -4.85 19.51
C GLY A 46 10.18 -4.78 20.17
N SER A 47 10.44 -5.77 21.02
CA SER A 47 11.71 -6.05 21.69
C SER A 47 12.81 -6.49 20.72
N GLY A 48 14.07 -6.42 21.16
CA GLY A 48 15.21 -6.91 20.36
C GLY A 48 15.14 -8.41 20.06
N ALA A 49 14.49 -9.20 20.93
CA ALA A 49 14.28 -10.63 20.69
C ALA A 49 13.26 -10.88 19.58
N GLU A 50 12.15 -10.12 19.56
CA GLU A 50 11.13 -10.19 18.51
C GLU A 50 11.69 -9.75 17.15
N ARG A 51 12.47 -8.66 17.13
CA ARG A 51 13.19 -8.23 15.91
C ARG A 51 14.14 -9.32 15.38
N GLY A 52 14.85 -9.99 16.27
CA GLY A 52 15.77 -11.08 15.93
C GLY A 52 15.04 -12.32 15.40
N GLN A 53 13.88 -12.65 15.98
CA GLN A 53 13.04 -13.77 15.54
C GLN A 53 12.46 -13.48 14.16
N LEU A 54 11.84 -12.31 13.95
CA LEU A 54 11.30 -11.92 12.66
C LEU A 54 12.37 -11.90 11.57
N ALA A 55 13.56 -11.35 11.86
CA ALA A 55 14.68 -11.38 10.91
C ALA A 55 15.14 -12.81 10.55
N THR A 56 14.97 -13.76 11.47
CA THR A 56 15.28 -15.18 11.22
C THR A 56 14.21 -15.82 10.34
N ASP A 57 12.94 -15.51 10.56
CA ASP A 57 11.82 -16.03 9.78
C ASP A 57 11.87 -15.51 8.32
N LEU A 58 12.21 -14.24 8.13
CA LEU A 58 12.46 -13.69 6.79
C LEU A 58 13.63 -14.43 6.10
N ALA A 59 14.64 -14.87 6.85
CA ALA A 59 15.79 -15.57 6.25
C ALA A 59 15.42 -16.98 5.81
N VAL A 60 14.42 -17.60 6.44
CA VAL A 60 13.82 -18.86 5.96
C VAL A 60 13.06 -18.62 4.66
N LEU A 61 12.27 -17.55 4.57
CA LEU A 61 11.51 -17.20 3.36
C LEU A 61 12.44 -17.00 2.15
N ARG A 62 13.53 -16.24 2.30
CA ARG A 62 14.51 -15.98 1.23
C ARG A 62 15.22 -17.23 0.69
N LYS A 63 15.33 -18.28 1.52
CA LYS A 63 15.92 -19.56 1.09
C LYS A 63 14.99 -20.36 0.17
N ILE A 64 13.72 -19.99 0.09
CA ILE A 64 12.77 -20.62 -0.83
C ILE A 64 12.95 -19.94 -2.18
N GLN A 65 13.58 -20.64 -3.11
CA GLN A 65 13.85 -20.15 -4.46
C GLN A 65 13.25 -21.13 -5.48
N PRO A 66 12.70 -20.63 -6.62
CA PRO A 66 12.57 -19.21 -6.98
C PRO A 66 11.42 -18.50 -6.24
N LEU A 67 11.57 -17.21 -5.96
CA LEU A 67 10.48 -16.36 -5.47
C LEU A 67 9.59 -15.88 -6.63
N PRO A 68 8.29 -15.65 -6.41
CA PRO A 68 7.33 -15.35 -7.49
C PRO A 68 7.56 -14.01 -8.18
N PHE A 69 8.08 -13.01 -7.46
CA PHE A 69 8.25 -11.66 -7.98
C PHE A 69 9.75 -11.27 -8.06
N PRO A 70 10.18 -10.64 -9.16
CA PRO A 70 11.53 -10.09 -9.26
C PRO A 70 11.81 -9.06 -8.16
N GLY A 71 13.02 -9.07 -7.60
CA GLY A 71 13.42 -8.13 -6.55
C GLY A 71 12.89 -8.43 -5.15
N THR A 72 12.07 -9.48 -4.96
CA THR A 72 11.59 -9.83 -3.61
C THR A 72 12.70 -10.31 -2.68
N ASP A 73 13.71 -11.02 -3.19
CA ASP A 73 14.83 -11.44 -2.34
C ASP A 73 15.56 -10.23 -1.74
N ASP A 74 15.84 -9.23 -2.58
CA ASP A 74 16.51 -7.99 -2.17
C ASP A 74 15.63 -7.17 -1.23
N PHE A 75 14.32 -7.11 -1.48
CA PHE A 75 13.37 -6.44 -0.61
C PHE A 75 13.35 -7.08 0.79
N LEU A 76 13.19 -8.41 0.87
CA LEU A 76 13.24 -9.15 2.13
C LEU A 76 14.60 -9.01 2.82
N HIS A 77 15.69 -8.89 2.06
CA HIS A 77 17.02 -8.64 2.59
C HIS A 77 17.12 -7.26 3.25
N VAL A 78 16.57 -6.22 2.63
CA VAL A 78 16.52 -4.88 3.22
C VAL A 78 15.74 -4.89 4.53
N LEU A 79 14.59 -5.58 4.59
CA LEU A 79 13.81 -5.71 5.83
C LEU A 79 14.58 -6.42 6.95
N GLN A 80 15.33 -7.47 6.62
CA GLN A 80 16.20 -8.15 7.60
C GLN A 80 17.29 -7.24 8.17
N LEU A 81 17.91 -6.42 7.30
CA LEU A 81 18.95 -5.48 7.72
C LEU A 81 18.37 -4.38 8.63
N MET A 82 17.15 -3.90 8.33
CA MET A 82 16.43 -2.93 9.17
C MET A 82 16.13 -3.49 10.56
N LEU A 83 15.65 -4.74 10.66
CA LEU A 83 15.35 -5.39 11.94
C LEU A 83 16.58 -5.62 12.82
N ARG A 84 17.73 -5.92 12.21
CA ARG A 84 18.97 -6.23 12.93
C ARG A 84 19.70 -4.99 13.44
N ASN A 85 19.52 -3.84 12.79
CA ASN A 85 20.05 -2.52 13.17
C ASN A 85 21.53 -2.55 13.65
N GLN A 86 22.42 -3.22 12.92
CA GLN A 86 23.86 -3.29 13.26
C GLN A 86 24.68 -2.23 12.49
N PRO A 87 25.77 -1.71 13.08
CA PRO A 87 26.66 -0.78 12.39
C PRO A 87 27.22 -1.41 11.10
N GLY A 88 27.11 -0.68 9.98
CA GLY A 88 27.50 -1.15 8.65
C GLY A 88 26.34 -1.70 7.79
N MET A 89 25.25 -2.14 8.42
CA MET A 89 24.07 -2.66 7.68
C MET A 89 23.27 -1.57 6.98
N ALA A 90 23.28 -0.34 7.51
CA ALA A 90 22.59 0.79 6.88
C ALA A 90 23.14 1.11 5.47
N ARG A 91 24.46 1.00 5.28
CA ARG A 91 25.09 1.21 3.97
C ARG A 91 24.72 0.11 2.99
N GLN A 92 24.68 -1.14 3.47
CA GLN A 92 24.28 -2.29 2.66
C GLN A 92 22.80 -2.24 2.29
N ALA A 93 21.92 -1.82 3.22
CA ALA A 93 20.51 -1.60 2.94
C ALA A 93 20.30 -0.50 1.89
N ALA A 94 21.04 0.61 1.97
CA ALA A 94 20.96 1.69 0.97
C ALA A 94 21.39 1.24 -0.44
N GLN A 95 22.38 0.36 -0.55
CA GLN A 95 22.82 -0.20 -1.84
C GLN A 95 21.73 -1.10 -2.44
N LEU A 96 21.20 -2.03 -1.66
CA LEU A 96 20.13 -2.93 -2.11
C LEU A 96 18.87 -2.15 -2.51
N ARG A 97 18.54 -1.08 -1.77
CA ARG A 97 17.41 -0.21 -2.09
C ARG A 97 17.50 0.45 -3.47
N ALA A 98 18.69 0.82 -3.91
CA ALA A 98 18.88 1.47 -5.21
C ALA A 98 18.59 0.52 -6.38
N GLU A 99 18.62 -0.79 -6.14
CA GLU A 99 18.40 -1.84 -7.12
C GLU A 99 16.97 -2.42 -7.05
N LEU A 100 16.15 -1.95 -6.11
CA LEU A 100 14.78 -2.44 -5.94
C LEU A 100 13.86 -1.95 -7.06
N PRO A 101 12.92 -2.80 -7.50
CA PRO A 101 11.78 -2.36 -8.30
C PRO A 101 11.02 -1.22 -7.61
N GLU A 102 10.49 -0.29 -8.41
CA GLU A 102 9.80 0.91 -7.92
C GLU A 102 8.69 0.60 -6.91
N ALA A 103 7.88 -0.43 -7.16
CA ALA A 103 6.84 -0.87 -6.24
C ALA A 103 7.37 -1.18 -4.84
N PHE A 104 8.49 -1.91 -4.74
CA PHE A 104 9.12 -2.24 -3.45
C PHE A 104 9.81 -1.04 -2.81
N ALA A 105 10.36 -0.11 -3.59
CA ALA A 105 10.95 1.13 -3.09
C ALA A 105 9.89 2.05 -2.46
N VAL A 106 8.71 2.17 -3.08
CA VAL A 106 7.56 2.89 -2.52
C VAL A 106 7.11 2.24 -1.21
N THR A 107 6.94 0.91 -1.18
CA THR A 107 6.57 0.19 0.04
C THR A 107 7.56 0.42 1.19
N LEU A 108 8.88 0.35 0.92
CA LEU A 108 9.88 0.64 1.95
C LEU A 108 9.76 2.06 2.49
N THR A 109 9.58 3.05 1.60
CA THR A 109 9.46 4.46 2.00
C THR A 109 8.24 4.66 2.90
N THR A 110 7.11 4.02 2.59
CA THR A 110 5.92 4.05 3.44
C THR A 110 6.18 3.40 4.81
N MET A 111 6.85 2.25 4.85
CA MET A 111 7.19 1.57 6.11
C MET A 111 8.11 2.41 6.99
N GLU A 112 9.11 3.08 6.41
CA GLU A 112 10.04 3.92 7.16
C GLU A 112 9.37 5.09 7.85
N ARG A 113 8.41 5.74 7.17
CA ARG A 113 7.59 6.81 7.78
C ARG A 113 6.78 6.26 8.96
N LEU A 114 6.09 5.14 8.76
CA LEU A 114 5.33 4.49 9.83
C LEU A 114 6.22 4.11 11.03
N ILE A 115 7.44 3.63 10.78
CA ILE A 115 8.43 3.27 11.81
C ILE A 115 8.94 4.47 12.60
N ALA A 116 9.22 5.58 11.92
CA ALA A 116 9.74 6.78 12.55
C ALA A 116 8.78 7.40 13.58
N GLY A 117 7.55 6.87 13.69
CA GLY A 117 6.50 7.49 14.47
C GLY A 117 6.06 8.82 13.88
N GLU A 118 6.58 9.19 12.70
CA GLU A 118 5.98 10.16 11.82
C GLU A 118 4.62 9.59 11.43
N THR A 119 3.60 10.01 12.19
CA THR A 119 2.32 10.28 11.55
C THR A 119 2.64 11.15 10.33
N VAL A 120 1.99 10.87 9.21
CA VAL A 120 1.92 11.87 8.12
C VAL A 120 1.77 13.23 8.80
N PRO A 121 2.68 14.20 8.58
CA PRO A 121 2.76 15.37 9.45
C PRO A 121 1.38 16.00 9.59
N GLU A 122 0.82 15.94 10.80
CA GLU A 122 -0.11 16.95 11.24
C GLU A 122 0.71 18.23 11.28
N GLU A 123 0.42 19.15 10.37
CA GLU A 123 0.98 20.50 10.45
C GLU A 123 0.70 21.09 11.85
N PRO A 124 1.65 21.86 12.41
CA PRO A 124 1.68 22.20 13.82
C PRO A 124 0.45 23.01 14.23
N GLU A 125 -0.18 22.58 15.34
CA GLU A 125 -1.12 23.41 16.09
C GLU A 125 -0.50 24.78 16.37
N GLY A 126 -1.32 25.81 16.14
CA GLY A 126 -0.89 27.18 15.94
C GLY A 126 -0.01 27.79 17.04
N THR A 127 0.92 28.62 16.60
CA THR A 127 1.40 29.79 17.34
C THR A 127 0.90 31.03 16.59
N PRO A 128 0.42 32.09 17.28
CA PRO A 128 -0.48 33.05 16.64
C PRO A 128 0.21 34.02 15.69
N ALA A 129 -0.53 34.36 14.64
CA ALA A 129 -0.47 35.59 13.86
C ALA A 129 0.88 35.97 13.23
N ALA A 130 1.12 35.50 12.00
CA ALA A 130 1.78 36.30 10.97
C ALA A 130 1.38 35.83 9.57
N ALA A 131 0.56 36.64 8.89
CA ALA A 131 0.29 36.67 7.44
C ALA A 131 -0.05 35.32 6.75
N MET A 132 -1.35 35.06 6.61
CA MET A 132 -1.90 34.06 5.68
C MET A 132 -1.44 34.37 4.24
N LEU A 133 -0.60 33.50 3.68
CA LEU A 133 -0.47 33.37 2.24
C LEU A 133 -1.61 32.47 1.73
N PRO A 134 -2.13 32.70 0.51
CA PRO A 134 -3.13 31.81 -0.07
C PRO A 134 -2.54 30.41 -0.21
N VAL A 135 -3.22 29.40 0.34
CA VAL A 135 -2.92 27.99 0.05
C VAL A 135 -3.20 27.81 -1.44
N GLU A 136 -2.14 27.67 -2.24
CA GLU A 136 -2.23 27.43 -3.67
C GLU A 136 -2.85 26.04 -3.86
N GLN A 137 -4.06 25.98 -4.42
CA GLN A 137 -4.68 24.70 -4.74
C GLN A 137 -3.86 24.01 -5.85
N PRO A 138 -3.62 22.69 -5.76
CA PRO A 138 -2.89 21.98 -6.79
C PRO A 138 -3.62 22.08 -8.14
N ASP A 139 -2.85 22.09 -9.23
CA ASP A 139 -3.44 22.16 -10.56
C ASP A 139 -4.25 20.86 -10.82
N PRO A 140 -5.51 20.96 -11.30
CA PRO A 140 -6.32 19.79 -11.66
C PRO A 140 -5.60 18.79 -12.58
N VAL A 141 -4.67 19.25 -13.43
CA VAL A 141 -3.87 18.40 -14.32
C VAL A 141 -2.88 17.54 -13.53
N GLU A 142 -2.21 18.11 -12.52
CA GLU A 142 -1.27 17.36 -11.68
C GLU A 142 -1.99 16.29 -10.84
N VAL A 143 -3.18 16.63 -10.32
CA VAL A 143 -4.02 15.67 -9.60
C VAL A 143 -4.46 14.53 -10.53
N LEU A 144 -4.83 14.86 -11.78
CA LEU A 144 -5.20 13.87 -12.78
C LEU A 144 -4.06 12.92 -13.12
N GLU A 145 -2.84 13.42 -13.32
CA GLU A 145 -1.66 12.60 -13.60
C GLU A 145 -1.35 11.62 -12.46
N GLN A 146 -1.59 12.02 -11.21
CA GLN A 146 -1.37 11.15 -10.05
C GLN A 146 -2.40 10.04 -9.91
N VAL A 147 -3.64 10.26 -10.37
CA VAL A 147 -4.71 9.24 -10.28
C VAL A 147 -4.89 8.44 -11.58
N ALA A 148 -4.39 8.91 -12.71
CA ALA A 148 -4.53 8.26 -14.02
C ALA A 148 -4.08 6.78 -14.05
N PRO A 149 -2.97 6.36 -13.40
CA PRO A 149 -2.58 4.94 -13.40
C PRO A 149 -3.63 4.03 -12.77
N ALA A 150 -4.34 4.51 -11.74
CA ALA A 150 -5.43 3.76 -11.13
C ALA A 150 -6.62 3.62 -12.11
N PHE A 151 -6.94 4.66 -12.87
CA PHE A 151 -7.98 4.60 -13.90
C PHE A 151 -7.66 3.60 -15.01
N GLU A 152 -6.41 3.60 -15.50
CA GLU A 152 -5.96 2.64 -16.52
C GLU A 152 -6.02 1.20 -16.00
N GLN A 153 -5.52 0.97 -14.78
CA GLN A 153 -5.51 -0.36 -14.17
C GLN A 153 -6.94 -0.90 -13.96
N VAL A 154 -7.88 -0.08 -13.48
CA VAL A 154 -9.28 -0.50 -13.31
C VAL A 154 -9.94 -0.81 -14.65
N THR A 155 -9.69 0.02 -15.66
CA THR A 155 -10.24 -0.19 -17.01
C THR A 155 -9.80 -1.55 -17.57
N LEU A 156 -8.51 -1.86 -17.50
CA LEU A 156 -7.98 -3.16 -17.93
C LEU A 156 -8.64 -4.34 -17.18
N MET A 157 -8.89 -4.23 -15.88
CA MET A 157 -9.55 -5.30 -15.10
C MET A 157 -11.05 -5.46 -15.38
N LEU A 158 -11.73 -4.38 -15.75
CA LEU A 158 -13.14 -4.45 -16.13
C LEU A 158 -13.32 -5.16 -17.47
N HIS A 159 -12.37 -4.96 -18.40
CA HIS A 159 -12.39 -5.57 -19.73
C HIS A 159 -11.73 -6.94 -19.83
N ASP A 160 -10.83 -7.29 -18.91
CA ASP A 160 -10.18 -8.60 -18.86
C ASP A 160 -10.49 -9.36 -17.55
N PRO A 161 -11.30 -10.44 -17.59
CA PRO A 161 -11.64 -11.23 -16.41
C PRO A 161 -10.47 -12.06 -15.87
N GLN A 162 -9.33 -12.15 -16.58
CA GLN A 162 -8.12 -12.81 -16.08
C GLN A 162 -7.23 -11.89 -15.25
N PHE A 163 -7.54 -10.60 -15.21
CA PHE A 163 -6.73 -9.58 -14.57
C PHE A 163 -7.08 -9.49 -13.07
N GLY A 164 -6.55 -10.41 -12.26
CA GLY A 164 -6.53 -10.35 -10.79
C GLY A 164 -7.89 -10.28 -10.07
N SER A 165 -7.86 -10.03 -8.75
CA SER A 165 -9.06 -9.94 -7.91
C SER A 165 -9.67 -8.54 -7.94
N ARG A 166 -10.84 -8.40 -8.60
CA ARG A 166 -11.62 -7.14 -8.63
C ARG A 166 -11.91 -6.59 -7.23
N ALA A 167 -12.19 -7.46 -6.27
CA ALA A 167 -12.49 -7.05 -4.89
C ALA A 167 -11.29 -6.39 -4.19
N MET A 168 -10.07 -6.88 -4.42
CA MET A 168 -8.86 -6.27 -3.84
C MET A 168 -8.56 -4.92 -4.46
N VAL A 169 -8.69 -4.80 -5.78
CA VAL A 169 -8.44 -3.52 -6.45
C VAL A 169 -9.52 -2.49 -6.11
N ALA A 170 -10.77 -2.91 -5.92
CA ALA A 170 -11.82 -2.03 -5.41
C ALA A 170 -11.47 -1.44 -4.02
N GLN A 171 -10.91 -2.25 -3.11
CA GLN A 171 -10.45 -1.77 -1.80
C GLN A 171 -9.26 -0.81 -1.90
N TYR A 172 -8.31 -1.10 -2.78
CA TYR A 172 -7.16 -0.22 -3.01
C TYR A 172 -7.60 1.16 -3.54
N VAL A 173 -8.45 1.18 -4.55
CA VAL A 173 -8.96 2.40 -5.18
C VAL A 173 -9.83 3.22 -4.21
N GLU A 174 -10.62 2.57 -3.36
CA GLU A 174 -11.41 3.24 -2.33
C GLU A 174 -10.53 3.86 -1.22
N LYS A 175 -9.43 3.20 -0.88
CA LYS A 175 -8.42 3.75 0.04
C LYS A 175 -7.76 5.00 -0.54
N MET A 176 -7.39 4.97 -1.82
CA MET A 176 -6.86 6.16 -2.52
C MET A 176 -7.89 7.29 -2.54
N ALA A 177 -9.16 6.98 -2.79
CA ALA A 177 -10.22 7.98 -2.76
C ALA A 177 -10.43 8.60 -1.37
N THR A 178 -10.25 7.81 -0.31
CA THR A 178 -10.33 8.31 1.07
C THR A 178 -9.18 9.27 1.35
N GLN A 179 -7.96 8.88 0.98
CA GLN A 179 -6.76 9.71 1.11
C GLN A 179 -6.87 11.02 0.32
N ALA A 180 -7.42 10.97 -0.90
CA ALA A 180 -7.67 12.14 -1.73
C ALA A 180 -8.76 13.08 -1.18
N THR A 181 -9.48 12.71 -0.11
CA THR A 181 -10.45 13.63 0.55
C THR A 181 -9.96 14.15 1.90
N GLU A 182 -8.84 13.66 2.42
CA GLU A 182 -8.35 14.05 3.74
C GLU A 182 -7.79 15.47 3.72
N GLY A 183 -8.34 16.35 4.59
CA GLY A 183 -7.89 17.74 4.71
C GLY A 183 -8.33 18.67 3.58
N GLU A 184 -9.07 18.17 2.59
CA GLU A 184 -9.44 18.93 1.41
C GLU A 184 -10.61 19.90 1.64
N THR A 185 -10.53 21.06 1.00
CA THR A 185 -11.57 22.10 1.07
C THR A 185 -12.51 22.03 -0.12
N ALA A 186 -13.73 22.57 0.04
CA ALA A 186 -14.72 22.58 -1.03
C ALA A 186 -14.17 23.26 -2.30
N GLY A 187 -14.30 22.58 -3.44
CA GLY A 187 -13.76 23.03 -4.73
C GLY A 187 -12.36 22.52 -5.07
N SER A 188 -11.72 21.76 -4.17
CA SER A 188 -10.44 21.13 -4.47
C SER A 188 -10.56 20.09 -5.60
N PRO A 189 -9.60 20.04 -6.55
CA PRO A 189 -9.56 19.01 -7.59
C PRO A 189 -9.43 17.59 -7.02
N TRP A 190 -8.85 17.44 -5.83
CA TRP A 190 -8.73 16.16 -5.14
C TRP A 190 -10.07 15.56 -4.73
N LEU A 191 -11.07 16.40 -4.39
CA LEU A 191 -12.42 15.92 -4.07
C LEU A 191 -13.10 15.30 -5.29
N ASP A 192 -12.86 15.86 -6.47
CA ASP A 192 -13.40 15.38 -7.74
C ASP A 192 -12.67 14.10 -8.21
N ALA A 193 -11.34 14.06 -8.05
CA ALA A 193 -10.54 12.85 -8.25
C ALA A 193 -11.00 11.70 -7.34
N ALA A 194 -11.23 11.98 -6.06
CA ALA A 194 -11.73 11.00 -5.11
C ALA A 194 -13.13 10.50 -5.46
N ALA A 195 -14.02 11.37 -5.94
CA ALA A 195 -15.33 10.96 -6.43
C ALA A 195 -15.19 10.03 -7.64
N GLY A 196 -14.27 10.32 -8.57
CA GLY A 196 -13.96 9.47 -9.72
C GLY A 196 -13.42 8.09 -9.31
N LEU A 197 -12.49 8.05 -8.35
CA LEU A 197 -11.95 6.80 -7.80
C LEU A 197 -13.05 5.96 -7.10
N ARG A 198 -13.95 6.58 -6.32
CA ARG A 198 -15.09 5.85 -5.72
C ARG A 198 -16.03 5.27 -6.77
N ALA A 199 -16.26 5.99 -7.86
CA ALA A 199 -17.05 5.49 -8.99
C ALA A 199 -16.39 4.26 -9.66
N LEU A 200 -15.07 4.26 -9.81
CA LEU A 200 -14.32 3.07 -10.28
C LEU A 200 -14.41 1.89 -9.32
N ALA A 201 -14.27 2.14 -8.01
CA ALA A 201 -14.40 1.09 -7.00
C ALA A 201 -15.81 0.47 -7.01
N ALA A 202 -16.85 1.26 -7.25
CA ALA A 202 -18.22 0.77 -7.42
C ALA A 202 -18.35 -0.13 -8.66
N LEU A 203 -17.77 0.27 -9.81
CA LEU A 203 -17.77 -0.56 -11.02
C LEU A 203 -17.08 -1.91 -10.80
N LEU A 204 -15.96 -1.95 -10.09
CA LEU A 204 -15.27 -3.20 -9.75
C LEU A 204 -16.07 -4.13 -8.83
N ARG A 205 -17.05 -3.60 -8.11
CA ARG A 205 -17.99 -4.35 -7.25
C ARG A 205 -19.28 -4.72 -7.98
N ASP A 206 -19.36 -4.48 -9.29
CA ASP A 206 -20.58 -4.60 -10.09
C ASP A 206 -21.74 -3.72 -9.57
N GLU A 207 -21.41 -2.60 -8.93
CA GLU A 207 -22.36 -1.60 -8.43
C GLU A 207 -22.54 -0.45 -9.42
N THR A 208 -23.63 0.32 -9.26
CA THR A 208 -23.86 1.52 -10.09
C THR A 208 -23.07 2.70 -9.53
N PRO A 209 -22.09 3.26 -10.27
CA PRO A 209 -21.33 4.41 -9.80
C PRO A 209 -22.18 5.69 -9.76
N ASN A 210 -21.94 6.54 -8.76
CA ASN A 210 -22.50 7.88 -8.75
C ASN A 210 -21.64 8.83 -9.60
N VAL A 211 -22.12 9.17 -10.80
CA VAL A 211 -21.42 10.04 -11.75
C VAL A 211 -21.95 11.48 -11.78
N GLU A 212 -23.03 11.78 -11.05
CA GLU A 212 -23.67 13.11 -11.08
C GLU A 212 -22.78 14.20 -10.49
N MET A 213 -21.94 13.82 -9.53
CA MET A 213 -21.03 14.71 -8.80
C MET A 213 -19.66 14.87 -9.49
N LEU A 214 -19.41 14.16 -10.60
CA LEU A 214 -18.13 14.19 -11.32
C LEU A 214 -18.09 15.33 -12.32
N THR A 215 -16.94 15.99 -12.42
CA THR A 215 -16.64 16.88 -13.54
C THR A 215 -16.59 16.10 -14.87
N PRO A 216 -16.70 16.79 -16.02
CA PRO A 216 -16.67 16.14 -17.33
C PRO A 216 -15.44 15.24 -17.56
N THR A 217 -14.29 15.59 -16.98
CA THR A 217 -13.04 14.82 -17.11
C THR A 217 -13.15 13.45 -16.46
N TYR A 218 -13.47 13.39 -15.17
CA TYR A 218 -13.59 12.10 -14.47
C TYR A 218 -14.82 11.32 -14.89
N ARG A 219 -15.92 12.00 -15.26
CA ARG A 219 -17.09 11.34 -15.84
C ARG A 219 -16.73 10.57 -17.10
N LYS A 220 -15.98 11.19 -18.03
CA LYS A 220 -15.54 10.53 -19.27
C LYS A 220 -14.71 9.29 -18.97
N LEU A 221 -13.78 9.38 -18.03
CA LEU A 221 -12.92 8.24 -17.66
C LEU A 221 -13.71 7.09 -17.02
N VAL A 222 -14.68 7.38 -16.15
CA VAL A 222 -15.57 6.37 -15.56
C VAL A 222 -16.48 5.74 -16.61
N GLU A 223 -16.98 6.51 -17.57
CA GLU A 223 -17.79 6.01 -18.67
C GLU A 223 -16.97 5.14 -19.64
N GLU A 224 -15.72 5.51 -19.93
CA GLU A 224 -14.78 4.69 -20.71
C GLU A 224 -14.44 3.37 -20.02
N ALA A 225 -14.28 3.39 -18.69
CA ALA A 225 -14.05 2.17 -17.93
C ALA A 225 -15.27 1.24 -17.89
N ARG A 226 -16.48 1.78 -18.09
CA ARG A 226 -17.75 1.03 -18.06
C ARG A 226 -18.09 0.36 -19.40
N GLY A 227 -17.70 0.97 -20.52
CA GLY A 227 -18.10 0.58 -21.88
C GLY A 227 -17.22 -0.51 -22.47
#